data_AF-A0A815N0S0-F1
#
_entry.id   AF-A0A815N0S0-F1
#
_cell.length_a   1.000
_cell.length_b   1.000
_cell.length_c   1.000
_cell.angle_alpha   90.00
_cell.angle_beta   90.00
_cell.angle_gamma   90.00
#
_symmetry.space_group_name_H-M   'P 1'
#
loop_
_entity.id
_entity.type
_entity.pdbx_description
1 polymer ?
#
loop_
_entity_poly.entity_id
_entity_poly.type
_entity_poly.pdbx_seq_one_letter_code
_entity_poly.pdbx_strand_id
1 'polypeptide(L)'
;MGQDIISTRTAQRWFNRFDNGDFELDDSPHSGRPTEIDLDQLKQLIEDDPRLTTRCVAKQLGCSHTTIETHLNELGKTWKYGVWISHALSVHQLQYRLDVCMDLLTSHRNYEWLRNLITGDEKWVLYVNHTRKRQWLGVGQTATATPKNDLHPKKVMLSVW
;
A
#
# COMPACT_ATOMS: atom_id res chain seq x y z
N MET A 1 -27.27 38.79 32.66
CA MET A 1 -26.55 37.51 32.70
C MET A 1 -25.16 37.74 32.12
N GLY A 2 -24.12 37.08 32.66
CA GLY A 2 -22.73 37.23 32.21
C GLY A 2 -22.53 36.75 30.77
N GLN A 3 -21.52 37.30 30.11
CA GLN A 3 -21.37 37.29 28.64
C GLN A 3 -20.92 35.95 28.03
N ASP A 4 -21.02 34.85 28.78
CA ASP A 4 -20.51 33.53 28.37
C ASP A 4 -21.30 32.37 29.00
N ILE A 5 -22.60 32.58 29.27
CA ILE A 5 -23.47 31.62 29.95
C ILE A 5 -24.36 30.93 28.91
N ILE A 6 -24.49 29.60 29.01
CA ILE A 6 -25.40 28.81 28.18
C ILE A 6 -26.85 29.33 28.27
N SER A 7 -27.59 29.25 27.16
CA SER A 7 -28.99 29.68 27.17
C SER A 7 -29.84 28.82 28.10
N THR A 8 -30.88 29.39 28.71
CA THR A 8 -31.84 28.66 29.54
C THR A 8 -32.45 27.46 28.82
N ARG A 9 -32.70 27.60 27.51
CA ARG A 9 -33.19 26.51 26.64
C ARG A 9 -32.18 25.37 26.48
N THR A 10 -30.88 25.69 26.42
CA THR A 10 -29.81 24.69 26.38
C THR A 10 -29.72 23.94 27.72
N ALA A 11 -29.78 24.66 28.84
CA ALA A 11 -29.77 24.06 30.17
C ALA A 11 -30.96 23.11 30.41
N GLN A 12 -32.16 23.50 29.97
CA GLN A 12 -33.36 22.66 30.10
C GLN A 12 -33.29 21.40 29.21
N ARG A 13 -32.68 21.50 28.02
CA ARG A 13 -32.44 20.35 27.14
C ARG A 13 -31.48 19.34 27.77
N TRP A 14 -30.39 19.81 28.39
CA TRP A 14 -29.45 18.97 29.12
C TRP A 14 -30.07 18.33 30.37
N PHE A 15 -30.84 19.09 31.15
CA PHE A 15 -31.55 18.55 32.31
C PHE A 15 -32.48 17.40 31.92
N ASN A 16 -33.25 17.56 30.83
CA ASN A 16 -34.10 16.49 30.32
C ASN A 16 -33.30 15.28 29.82
N ARG A 17 -32.11 15.45 29.23
CA ARG A 17 -31.25 14.30 28.84
C ARG A 17 -30.82 13.51 30.08
N PHE A 18 -30.35 14.20 31.12
CA PHE A 18 -29.92 13.57 32.37
C PHE A 18 -31.07 12.88 33.12
N ASP A 19 -32.27 13.49 33.14
CA ASP A 19 -33.46 12.89 33.76
C ASP A 19 -33.90 11.60 33.04
N ASN A 20 -33.65 11.51 31.72
CA ASN A 20 -33.88 10.31 30.93
C ASN A 20 -32.71 9.29 31.00
N GLY A 21 -31.71 9.51 31.86
CA GLY A 21 -30.59 8.59 32.07
C GLY A 21 -29.47 8.67 31.02
N ASP A 22 -29.50 9.65 30.11
CA ASP A 22 -28.43 9.91 29.15
C ASP A 22 -27.43 10.91 29.76
N PHE A 23 -26.31 10.38 30.24
CA PHE A 23 -25.19 11.14 30.81
C PHE A 23 -24.03 11.34 29.84
N GLU A 24 -24.20 11.02 28.54
CA GLU A 24 -23.17 11.29 27.55
C GLU A 24 -23.04 12.79 27.30
N LEU A 25 -21.86 13.31 27.64
CA LEU A 25 -21.52 14.73 27.48
C LEU A 25 -21.05 15.07 26.07
N ASP A 26 -20.67 14.05 25.28
CA ASP A 26 -20.27 14.22 23.90
C ASP A 26 -21.48 14.50 23.01
N ASP A 27 -21.24 15.24 21.94
CA ASP A 27 -22.24 15.45 20.92
C ASP A 27 -22.56 14.13 20.20
N SER A 28 -23.85 13.87 20.00
CA SER A 28 -24.30 12.77 19.15
C SER A 28 -23.75 12.91 17.73
N PRO A 29 -23.57 11.79 17.00
CA PRO A 29 -23.13 11.84 15.61
C PRO A 29 -24.04 12.75 14.80
N HIS A 30 -23.46 13.82 14.27
CA HIS A 30 -24.15 14.76 13.41
C HIS A 30 -24.34 14.12 12.04
N SER A 31 -25.48 14.36 11.39
CA SER A 31 -25.67 14.04 9.98
C SER A 31 -24.67 14.90 9.18
N GLY A 32 -23.52 14.31 8.83
CA GLY A 32 -22.51 14.97 8.00
C GLY A 32 -23.03 15.32 6.61
N ARG A 33 -22.15 15.87 5.77
CA ARG A 33 -22.46 16.10 4.36
C ARG A 33 -22.72 14.75 3.67
N PRO A 34 -23.82 14.57 2.92
CA PRO A 34 -24.06 13.35 2.16
C PRO A 34 -22.90 13.07 1.21
N THR A 35 -22.48 11.81 1.14
CA THR A 35 -21.46 11.35 0.19
C THR A 35 -22.04 11.47 -1.22
N GLU A 36 -21.46 12.32 -2.06
CA GLU A 36 -21.91 12.55 -3.45
C GLU A 36 -21.57 11.38 -4.40
N ILE A 37 -20.82 10.37 -3.92
CA ILE A 37 -20.23 9.32 -4.75
C ILE A 37 -20.82 7.97 -4.38
N ASP A 38 -21.17 7.19 -5.40
CA ASP A 38 -21.46 5.77 -5.25
C ASP A 38 -20.17 4.99 -4.93
N LEU A 39 -20.03 4.61 -3.66
CA LEU A 39 -18.87 3.87 -3.16
C LEU A 39 -18.76 2.47 -3.76
N ASP A 40 -19.88 1.86 -4.19
CA ASP A 40 -19.86 0.53 -4.78
C ASP A 40 -19.36 0.60 -6.22
N GLN A 41 -19.72 1.66 -6.95
CA GLN A 41 -19.13 1.95 -8.26
C GLN A 41 -17.61 2.20 -8.15
N LEU A 42 -17.15 2.93 -7.13
CA LEU A 42 -15.72 3.14 -6.88
C LEU A 42 -14.99 1.82 -6.60
N LYS A 43 -15.55 0.94 -5.76
CA LYS A 43 -14.96 -0.37 -5.47
C LYS A 43 -14.83 -1.21 -6.74
N GLN A 44 -15.90 -1.27 -7.53
CA GLN A 44 -15.92 -2.07 -8.76
C GLN A 44 -14.84 -1.62 -9.74
N LEU A 45 -14.70 -0.29 -9.96
CA LEU A 45 -13.66 0.25 -10.85
C LEU A 45 -12.24 -0.13 -10.42
N ILE A 46 -11.98 -0.15 -9.11
CA ILE A 46 -10.66 -0.47 -8.55
C ILE A 46 -10.39 -1.97 -8.55
N GLU A 47 -11.44 -2.81 -8.42
CA GLU A 47 -11.31 -4.26 -8.55
C GLU A 47 -11.07 -4.69 -10.00
N ASP A 48 -11.71 -4.02 -10.96
CA ASP A 48 -11.51 -4.26 -12.39
C ASP A 48 -10.10 -3.84 -12.85
N ASP A 49 -9.62 -2.66 -12.45
CA ASP A 49 -8.25 -2.23 -12.68
C ASP A 49 -7.65 -1.47 -11.47
N PRO A 50 -6.85 -2.14 -10.62
CA PRO A 50 -6.24 -1.52 -9.46
C PRO A 50 -5.11 -0.53 -9.80
N ARG A 51 -4.75 -0.38 -11.09
CA ARG A 51 -3.70 0.54 -11.55
C ARG A 51 -4.22 1.91 -11.95
N LEU A 52 -5.54 2.12 -11.91
CA LEU A 52 -6.14 3.41 -12.26
C LEU A 52 -5.64 4.51 -11.32
N THR A 53 -5.33 5.67 -11.90
CA THR A 53 -4.96 6.85 -11.12
C THR A 53 -6.20 7.49 -10.51
N THR A 54 -6.07 8.12 -9.33
CA THR A 54 -7.17 8.83 -8.66
C THR A 54 -7.83 9.89 -9.55
N ARG A 55 -7.05 10.55 -10.42
CA ARG A 55 -7.57 11.51 -11.41
C ARG A 55 -8.42 10.87 -12.51
N CYS A 56 -8.06 9.68 -12.96
CA CYS A 56 -8.83 8.96 -13.98
C CYS A 56 -10.19 8.53 -13.41
N VAL A 57 -10.17 7.93 -12.21
CA VAL A 57 -11.38 7.52 -11.48
C VAL A 57 -12.25 8.74 -11.17
N ALA A 58 -11.67 9.84 -10.72
CA ALA A 58 -12.40 11.08 -10.44
C ALA A 58 -13.11 11.64 -11.67
N LYS A 59 -12.48 11.56 -12.86
CA LYS A 59 -13.11 11.97 -14.12
C LYS A 59 -14.28 11.08 -14.49
N GLN A 60 -14.20 9.77 -14.23
CA GLN A 60 -15.29 8.83 -14.51
C GLN A 60 -16.47 9.01 -13.55
N LEU A 61 -16.18 9.28 -12.27
CA LEU A 61 -17.19 9.48 -11.22
C LEU A 61 -17.65 10.93 -11.07
N GLY A 62 -17.14 11.85 -11.91
CA GLY A 62 -17.57 13.25 -11.91
C GLY A 62 -17.22 14.05 -10.64
N CYS A 63 -16.18 13.64 -9.91
CA CYS A 63 -15.82 14.23 -8.62
C CYS A 63 -14.36 14.71 -8.59
N SER A 64 -13.90 15.20 -7.43
CA SER A 64 -12.52 15.65 -7.26
C SER A 64 -11.58 14.46 -6.96
N HIS A 65 -10.34 14.49 -7.46
CA HIS A 65 -9.36 13.44 -7.17
C HIS A 65 -9.02 13.28 -5.68
N THR A 66 -9.12 14.38 -4.91
CA THR A 66 -8.96 14.37 -3.45
C THR A 66 -10.09 13.60 -2.78
N THR A 67 -11.32 13.71 -3.28
CA THR A 67 -12.47 12.93 -2.75
C THR A 67 -12.25 11.43 -2.98
N ILE A 68 -11.76 11.05 -4.17
CA ILE A 68 -11.39 9.66 -4.47
C ILE A 68 -10.29 9.17 -3.54
N GLU A 69 -9.23 9.96 -3.33
CA GLU A 69 -8.13 9.57 -2.45
C GLU A 69 -8.60 9.35 -1.00
N THR A 70 -9.46 10.24 -0.47
CA THR A 70 -10.07 10.07 0.85
C THR A 70 -10.86 8.78 0.96
N HIS A 71 -11.75 8.50 0.01
CA HIS A 71 -12.56 7.28 0.04
C HIS A 71 -11.74 6.00 -0.18
N LEU A 72 -10.69 6.04 -1.00
CA LEU A 72 -9.77 4.90 -1.14
C LEU A 72 -9.06 4.60 0.18
N ASN A 73 -8.64 5.63 0.92
CA ASN A 73 -8.04 5.47 2.24
C ASN A 73 -9.06 4.93 3.26
N GLU A 74 -10.31 5.40 3.25
CA GLU A 74 -11.41 4.86 4.07
C GLU A 74 -11.70 3.39 3.78
N LEU A 75 -11.57 2.97 2.51
CA LEU A 75 -11.66 1.57 2.08
C LEU A 75 -10.40 0.74 2.38
N GLY A 76 -9.38 1.33 3.03
CA GLY A 76 -8.11 0.66 3.35
C GLY A 76 -7.22 0.39 2.13
N LYS A 77 -7.48 1.03 0.99
CA LYS A 77 -6.65 0.92 -0.22
C LYS A 77 -5.45 1.83 -0.09
N THR A 78 -4.28 1.32 -0.45
CA THR A 78 -3.02 2.09 -0.45
C THR A 78 -2.29 1.87 -1.76
N TRP A 79 -1.66 2.94 -2.29
CA TRP A 79 -0.89 2.83 -3.52
C TRP A 79 0.41 2.05 -3.27
N LYS A 80 0.62 0.98 -4.04
CA LYS A 80 1.82 0.14 -3.96
C LYS A 80 2.37 -0.10 -5.36
N TYR A 81 3.69 -0.15 -5.47
CA TYR A 81 4.33 -0.60 -6.71
C TYR A 81 4.14 -2.11 -6.87
N GLY A 82 3.92 -2.54 -8.11
CA GLY A 82 3.95 -3.96 -8.46
C GLY A 82 5.34 -4.56 -8.19
N VAL A 83 5.37 -5.83 -7.78
CA VAL A 83 6.62 -6.56 -7.58
C VAL A 83 7.17 -6.98 -8.94
N TRP A 84 8.46 -6.72 -9.15
CA TRP A 84 9.19 -7.27 -10.30
C TRP A 84 9.35 -8.78 -10.11
N ILE A 85 8.84 -9.56 -11.05
CA ILE A 85 9.08 -11.00 -11.12
C ILE A 85 10.24 -11.28 -12.08
N SER A 86 11.02 -12.34 -11.80
CA SER A 86 12.20 -12.69 -12.61
C SER A 86 11.83 -13.06 -14.06
N HIS A 87 10.76 -13.83 -14.24
CA HIS A 87 10.32 -14.30 -15.55
C HIS A 87 8.81 -14.55 -15.58
N ALA A 88 8.17 -14.27 -16.71
CA ALA A 88 6.78 -14.65 -16.97
C ALA A 88 6.72 -16.13 -17.35
N LEU A 89 6.36 -16.99 -16.42
CA LEU A 89 6.36 -18.45 -16.63
C LEU A 89 5.21 -18.89 -17.53
N SER A 90 5.45 -19.91 -18.35
CA SER A 90 4.38 -20.63 -19.04
C SER A 90 3.63 -21.55 -18.07
N VAL A 91 2.41 -21.97 -18.46
CA VAL A 91 1.61 -22.93 -17.66
C VAL A 91 2.40 -24.21 -17.39
N HIS A 92 3.11 -24.72 -18.40
CA HIS A 92 3.95 -25.92 -18.25
C HIS A 92 5.09 -25.71 -17.25
N GLN A 93 5.80 -24.57 -17.32
CA GLN A 93 6.87 -24.26 -16.37
C GLN A 93 6.34 -24.13 -14.93
N LEU A 94 5.14 -23.59 -14.76
CA LEU A 94 4.49 -23.47 -13.46
C LEU A 94 4.14 -24.85 -12.90
N GLN A 95 3.53 -25.71 -13.71
CA GLN A 95 3.20 -27.08 -13.30
C GLN A 95 4.45 -27.87 -12.93
N TYR A 96 5.47 -27.85 -13.79
CA TYR A 96 6.74 -28.54 -13.53
C TYR A 96 7.38 -28.10 -12.21
N ARG A 97 7.37 -26.79 -11.92
CA ARG A 97 7.88 -26.28 -10.64
C ARG A 97 7.06 -26.74 -9.44
N LEU A 98 5.73 -26.81 -9.58
CA LEU A 98 4.86 -27.33 -8.52
C LEU A 98 5.16 -28.81 -8.26
N ASP A 99 5.26 -29.62 -9.30
CA ASP A 99 5.53 -31.05 -9.18
C ASP A 99 6.86 -31.30 -8.47
N VAL A 100 7.94 -30.64 -8.90
CA VAL A 100 9.26 -30.74 -8.26
C VAL A 100 9.22 -30.30 -6.80
N CYS A 101 8.54 -29.19 -6.48
CA CYS A 101 8.40 -28.73 -5.10
C CYS A 101 7.60 -29.73 -4.24
N MET A 102 6.51 -30.29 -4.78
CA MET A 102 5.68 -31.27 -4.08
C MET A 102 6.44 -32.57 -3.86
N ASP A 103 7.20 -33.03 -4.85
CA ASP A 103 8.08 -34.19 -4.72
C ASP A 103 9.11 -33.95 -3.62
N LEU A 104 9.83 -32.83 -3.63
CA LEU A 104 10.80 -32.49 -2.58
C LEU A 104 10.19 -32.42 -1.18
N LEU A 105 8.99 -31.83 -1.05
CA LEU A 105 8.28 -31.72 0.22
C LEU A 105 7.77 -33.08 0.74
N THR A 106 7.31 -33.96 -0.14
CA THR A 106 6.66 -35.22 0.25
C THR A 106 7.64 -36.38 0.40
N SER A 107 8.68 -36.44 -0.43
CA SER A 107 9.70 -37.49 -0.41
C SER A 107 10.60 -37.41 0.82
N HIS A 108 10.75 -36.23 1.42
CA HIS A 108 11.65 -35.99 2.54
C HIS A 108 10.94 -35.27 3.69
N ARG A 109 9.97 -35.97 4.31
CA ARG A 109 9.17 -35.44 5.43
C ARG A 109 10.00 -35.03 6.66
N ASN A 110 11.22 -35.58 6.80
CA ASN A 110 12.21 -35.08 7.74
C ASN A 110 13.23 -34.20 6.98
N TYR A 111 13.48 -32.99 7.46
CA TYR A 111 14.45 -32.06 6.87
C TYR A 111 15.93 -32.48 7.07
N GLU A 112 16.20 -33.77 7.34
CA GLU A 112 17.56 -34.27 7.59
C GLU A 112 18.44 -34.20 6.35
N TRP A 113 17.87 -34.36 5.16
CA TRP A 113 18.58 -34.23 3.89
C TRP A 113 19.17 -32.82 3.67
N LEU A 114 18.55 -31.77 4.25
CA LEU A 114 19.07 -30.41 4.16
C LEU A 114 20.45 -30.28 4.82
N ARG A 115 20.80 -31.17 5.78
CA ARG A 115 22.14 -31.16 6.40
C ARG A 115 23.25 -31.51 5.41
N ASN A 116 22.92 -32.25 4.36
CA ASN A 116 23.86 -32.69 3.33
C ASN A 116 23.67 -31.93 2.01
N LEU A 117 22.75 -30.96 1.96
CA LEU A 117 22.52 -30.15 0.77
C LEU A 117 23.68 -29.16 0.59
N ILE A 118 24.42 -29.34 -0.50
CA ILE A 118 25.43 -28.39 -0.97
C ILE A 118 24.84 -27.65 -2.16
N THR A 119 24.94 -26.32 -2.18
CA THR A 119 24.40 -25.46 -3.24
C THR A 119 25.46 -24.46 -3.67
N GLY A 120 25.52 -24.19 -4.97
CA GLY A 120 26.38 -23.18 -5.55
C GLY A 120 25.61 -22.28 -6.49
N ASP A 121 26.11 -21.07 -6.71
CA ASP A 121 25.56 -20.12 -7.66
C ASP A 121 26.65 -19.14 -8.14
N GLU A 122 26.39 -18.50 -9.27
CA GLU A 122 27.28 -17.51 -9.87
C GLU A 122 26.62 -16.13 -9.92
N LYS A 123 27.36 -15.11 -9.52
CA LYS A 123 26.85 -13.73 -9.49
C LYS A 123 27.85 -12.74 -10.05
N TRP A 124 27.40 -11.91 -10.98
CA TRP A 124 28.15 -10.75 -11.42
C TRP A 124 28.22 -9.69 -10.31
N VAL A 125 29.43 -9.29 -9.94
CA VAL A 125 29.71 -8.21 -8.97
C VAL A 125 30.36 -7.05 -9.70
N LEU A 126 29.73 -5.87 -9.62
CA LEU A 126 30.25 -4.63 -10.21
C LEU A 126 31.37 -4.05 -9.34
N TYR A 127 32.42 -3.48 -9.95
CA TYR A 127 33.47 -2.77 -9.21
C TYR A 127 32.93 -1.51 -8.53
N VAL A 128 32.05 -0.79 -9.21
CA VAL A 128 31.38 0.40 -8.70
C VAL A 128 29.88 0.19 -8.87
N ASN A 129 29.15 0.27 -7.76
CA ASN A 129 27.70 0.11 -7.74
C ASN A 129 27.05 1.42 -7.32
N HIS A 130 26.62 2.23 -8.30
CA HIS A 130 25.91 3.46 -8.01
C HIS A 130 24.47 3.15 -7.60
N THR A 131 24.07 3.66 -6.42
CA THR A 131 22.71 3.54 -5.92
C THR A 131 22.10 4.93 -5.75
N ARG A 132 20.93 5.15 -6.36
CA ARG A 132 20.18 6.39 -6.16
C ARG A 132 19.61 6.40 -4.75
N LYS A 133 20.08 7.30 -3.90
CA LYS A 133 19.59 7.47 -2.53
C LYS A 133 18.70 8.70 -2.43
N ARG A 134 17.67 8.63 -1.58
CA ARG A 134 16.83 9.78 -1.23
C ARG A 134 17.66 10.78 -0.43
N GLN A 135 17.42 12.07 -0.66
CA GLN A 135 18.10 13.18 0.02
C GLN A 135 17.03 14.07 0.67
N TRP A 136 17.23 14.44 1.94
CA TRP A 136 16.40 15.42 2.63
C TRP A 136 16.85 16.82 2.21
N LEU A 137 15.96 17.61 1.62
CA LEU A 137 16.25 18.93 1.07
C LEU A 137 15.10 19.89 1.36
N GLY A 138 15.40 21.17 1.42
CA GLY A 138 14.40 22.23 1.52
C GLY A 138 13.59 22.37 0.22
N VAL A 139 12.41 23.00 0.33
CA VAL A 139 11.54 23.26 -0.82
C VAL A 139 12.29 24.12 -1.85
N GLY A 140 12.33 23.66 -3.11
CA GLY A 140 13.01 24.34 -4.22
C GLY A 140 14.50 24.05 -4.37
N GLN A 141 15.13 23.29 -3.46
CA GLN A 141 16.53 22.90 -3.59
C GLN A 141 16.73 21.77 -4.61
N THR A 142 17.84 21.82 -5.35
CA THR A 142 18.21 20.78 -6.32
C THR A 142 19.01 19.67 -5.64
N ALA A 143 18.65 18.42 -5.90
CA ALA A 143 19.36 17.26 -5.35
C ALA A 143 20.71 17.02 -6.02
N THR A 144 21.65 16.45 -5.26
CA THR A 144 22.94 16.04 -5.81
C THR A 144 22.73 14.91 -6.82
N ALA A 145 23.24 15.09 -8.04
CA ALA A 145 23.11 14.10 -9.10
C ALA A 145 23.90 12.82 -8.78
N THR A 146 23.32 11.66 -9.08
CA THR A 146 24.03 10.36 -9.04
C THR A 146 24.29 9.91 -10.47
N PRO A 147 25.53 9.53 -10.83
CA PRO A 147 25.83 9.05 -12.18
C PRO A 147 25.02 7.78 -12.49
N LYS A 148 24.57 7.65 -13.73
CA LYS A 148 23.95 6.42 -14.24
C LYS A 148 25.06 5.40 -14.47
N ASN A 149 24.79 4.12 -14.19
CA ASN A 149 25.72 3.05 -14.54
C ASN A 149 25.89 2.98 -16.06
N ASP A 150 27.14 2.75 -16.50
CA ASP A 150 27.46 2.47 -17.89
C ASP A 150 26.76 1.19 -18.37
N LEU A 151 26.55 1.06 -19.69
CA LEU A 151 25.96 -0.15 -20.28
C LEU A 151 26.87 -1.38 -20.12
N HIS A 152 28.19 -1.15 -20.12
CA HIS A 152 29.21 -2.20 -19.99
C HIS A 152 30.17 -1.88 -18.82
N PRO A 153 29.69 -1.92 -17.57
CA PRO A 153 30.52 -1.59 -16.42
C PRO A 153 31.54 -2.69 -16.16
N LYS A 154 32.69 -2.32 -15.58
CA LYS A 154 33.67 -3.28 -15.08
C LYS A 154 33.02 -4.14 -14.00
N LYS A 155 33.14 -5.46 -14.16
CA LYS A 155 32.53 -6.46 -13.28
C LYS A 155 33.37 -7.73 -13.24
N VAL A 156 33.24 -8.47 -12.14
CA VAL A 156 33.82 -9.81 -11.97
C VAL A 156 32.69 -10.82 -11.74
N MET A 157 32.90 -12.06 -12.15
CA MET A 157 31.99 -13.16 -11.82
C MET A 157 32.47 -13.80 -10.52
N LEU A 158 31.61 -13.82 -9.51
CA LEU A 158 31.82 -14.56 -8.27
C LEU A 158 31.11 -15.90 -8.40
N SER A 159 31.84 -17.01 -8.24
CA SER A 159 31.26 -18.35 -8.17
C SER A 159 31.41 -18.87 -6.73
N VAL A 160 30.32 -19.33 -6.14
CA VAL A 160 30.26 -19.92 -4.80
C VAL A 160 29.76 -21.35 -4.92
N TRP A 161 30.41 -22.29 -4.23
CA TRP A 161 30.13 -23.73 -4.28
C TRP A 161 29.95 -24.31 -2.87
#